data_AF-A0ABD0P8J6-F1
#
_entry.id   AF-A0ABD0P8J6-F1
#
_cell.length_a   1.000
_cell.length_b   1.000
_cell.length_c   1.000
_cell.angle_alpha   90.00
_cell.angle_beta   90.00
_cell.angle_gamma   90.00
#
_symmetry.space_group_name_H-M   'P 1'
#
loop_
_entity.id
_entity.type
_entity.pdbx_description
1 polymer ?
#
loop_
_entity_poly.entity_id
_entity_poly.type
_entity_poly.pdbx_seq_one_letter_code
_entity_poly.pdbx_strand_id
1 'polypeptide(L)' 'PEGLMQALEELDYLAALDDDGNLSEIGIIMSEFPLEPQMAKTLLASCEFDCVSEVLIIAAMLT' A
#
# COMPACT_ATOMS: atom_id res chain seq x y z
N PRO A 1 12.57 7.27 -17.61
CA PRO A 1 11.47 6.41 -18.09
C PRO A 1 11.34 5.11 -17.28
N GLU A 2 12.45 4.43 -17.03
CA GLU A 2 12.49 3.14 -16.30
C GLU A 2 11.90 3.23 -14.88
N GLY A 3 12.25 4.26 -14.11
CA GLY A 3 11.74 4.40 -12.74
C GLY A 3 10.21 4.57 -12.64
N LEU A 4 9.56 5.11 -13.68
CA LEU A 4 8.10 5.19 -13.71
C LEU A 4 7.47 3.82 -14.01
N MET A 5 8.05 3.06 -14.94
CA MET A 5 7.59 1.71 -15.25
C MET A 5 7.74 0.79 -14.04
N GLN A 6 8.88 0.87 -13.36
CA GLN A 6 9.11 0.11 -12.13
C GLN A 6 8.08 0.48 -11.04
N ALA A 7 7.80 1.75 -10.83
CA ALA A 7 6.81 2.18 -9.84
C ALA A 7 5.38 1.67 -10.18
N LEU A 8 5.02 1.64 -11.47
CA LEU A 8 3.74 1.09 -11.91
C LEU A 8 3.65 -0.42 -11.69
N GLU A 9 4.71 -1.17 -12.01
CA GLU A 9 4.80 -2.61 -11.72
C GLU A 9 4.68 -2.87 -10.21
N GLU A 10 5.37 -2.10 -9.38
CA GLU A 10 5.28 -2.22 -7.92
C GLU A 10 3.86 -1.97 -7.38
N LEU A 11 3.16 -0.97 -7.91
CA LEU A 11 1.77 -0.69 -7.53
C LEU A 11 0.81 -1.81 -7.99
N ASP A 12 1.04 -2.38 -9.17
CA ASP A 12 0.31 -3.54 -9.66
C ASP A 12 0.51 -4.77 -8.77
N TYR A 13 1.76 -5.08 -8.37
CA TYR A 13 2.07 -6.16 -7.42
C TYR A 13 1.40 -5.99 -6.05
N LEU A 14 1.17 -4.75 -5.61
CA LEU A 14 0.45 -4.45 -4.37
C LEU A 14 -1.08 -4.53 -4.51
N ALA A 15 -1.57 -4.82 -5.71
CA ALA A 15 -2.98 -4.74 -6.12
C ALA A 15 -3.56 -3.33 -5.94
N ALA A 16 -2.72 -2.28 -6.01
CA ALA A 16 -3.17 -0.89 -5.93
C ALA A 16 -3.80 -0.41 -7.25
N LEU A 17 -3.56 -1.14 -8.35
CA LEU A 17 -4.17 -0.89 -9.65
C LEU A 17 -5.20 -1.97 -10.01
N ASP A 18 -6.18 -1.61 -10.84
CA ASP A 18 -7.08 -2.55 -11.52
C ASP A 18 -6.55 -2.96 -12.91
N ASP A 19 -7.24 -3.89 -13.57
CA ASP A 19 -6.85 -4.44 -14.87
C ASP A 19 -6.80 -3.36 -15.99
N ASP A 20 -7.50 -2.23 -15.80
CA ASP A 20 -7.52 -1.10 -16.72
C ASP A 20 -6.43 -0.04 -16.38
N GLY A 21 -5.66 -0.25 -15.30
CA GLY A 21 -4.60 0.63 -14.83
C GLY A 21 -5.07 1.82 -13.98
N ASN A 22 -6.32 1.82 -13.50
CA ASN A 22 -6.82 2.80 -12.55
C ASN A 22 -6.56 2.35 -11.11
N LEU A 23 -6.73 3.25 -10.14
CA LEU A 23 -6.65 2.87 -8.73
C LEU A 23 -7.79 1.91 -8.36
N SER A 24 -7.42 0.76 -7.80
CA SER A 24 -8.37 -0.18 -7.21
C SER A 24 -8.94 0.39 -5.89
N GLU A 25 -9.95 -0.26 -5.32
CA GLU A 25 -10.51 0.16 -4.01
C GLU A 25 -9.44 0.20 -2.92
N ILE A 26 -8.55 -0.79 -2.89
CA ILE A 26 -7.43 -0.78 -1.94
C ILE A 26 -6.39 0.29 -2.28
N GLY A 27 -6.14 0.56 -3.57
CA GLY A 27 -5.26 1.64 -4.01
C GLY A 27 -5.76 3.02 -3.57
N ILE A 28 -7.07 3.25 -3.64
CA ILE A 28 -7.71 4.47 -3.15
C ILE A 28 -7.47 4.62 -1.65
N ILE A 29 -7.73 3.57 -0.87
CA ILE A 29 -7.53 3.61 0.59
C ILE A 29 -6.04 3.82 0.93
N MET A 30 -5.12 3.16 0.21
CA MET A 30 -3.68 3.35 0.38
C MET A 30 -3.25 4.80 0.15
N SER A 31 -3.88 5.51 -0.81
CA SER A 31 -3.56 6.90 -1.15
C SER A 31 -3.92 7.91 -0.05
N GLU A 32 -4.78 7.53 0.90
CA GLU A 32 -5.16 8.37 2.04
C GLU A 32 -4.10 8.35 3.15
N PHE A 33 -3.15 7.40 3.13
CA PHE A 33 -2.11 7.31 4.12
C PHE A 33 -0.84 8.07 3.69
N PRO A 34 -0.22 8.86 4.59
CA PRO A 34 1.08 9.50 4.34
C PRO A 34 2.23 8.50 4.54
N LEU A 35 2.10 7.29 4.00
CA LEU A 35 3.04 6.18 4.14
C LEU A 35 3.48 5.71 2.76
N GLU A 36 4.61 5.00 2.69
CA GLU A 36 4.97 4.29 1.47
C GLU A 36 3.92 3.22 1.12
N PRO A 37 3.63 2.98 -0.17
CA PRO A 37 2.57 2.05 -0.59
C PRO A 37 2.68 0.65 0.03
N GLN A 38 3.90 0.14 0.18
CA GLN A 38 4.14 -1.17 0.80
C GLN A 38 3.71 -1.19 2.29
N MET A 39 3.98 -0.11 3.02
CA MET A 39 3.59 0.02 4.43
C MET A 39 2.08 0.24 4.57
N ALA A 40 1.49 1.05 3.68
CA ALA A 40 0.04 1.25 3.65
C ALA A 40 -0.70 -0.08 3.38
N LYS A 41 -0.22 -0.89 2.43
CA LYS A 41 -0.76 -2.22 2.17
C LYS A 41 -0.63 -3.15 3.37
N THR A 42 0.52 -3.12 4.06
CA THR A 42 0.77 -3.93 5.27
C THR A 42 -0.19 -3.55 6.39
N LEU A 43 -0.40 -2.25 6.60
CA LEU A 43 -1.37 -1.74 7.57
C LEU A 43 -2.80 -2.19 7.24
N LEU A 44 -3.20 -2.14 5.97
CA LEU A 44 -4.52 -2.61 5.55
C LEU A 44 -4.69 -4.11 5.75
N ALA A 45 -3.68 -4.91 5.38
CA ALA A 45 -3.71 -6.35 5.61
C ALA A 45 -3.80 -6.69 7.11
N SER A 46 -3.15 -5.94 7.98
CA SER A 46 -3.17 -6.18 9.43
C SER A 46 -4.57 -6.14 10.05
N CYS A 47 -5.53 -5.46 9.41
CA CYS A 47 -6.94 -5.47 9.80
C CYS A 47 -7.59 -6.85 9.67
N GLU A 48 -7.14 -7.69 8.74
CA GLU A 48 -7.62 -9.07 8.56
C GLU A 48 -6.96 -10.05 9.54
N PHE A 49 -5.81 -9.68 10.11
CA PHE A 49 -5.02 -10.51 11.03
C PHE A 49 -5.14 -10.07 12.50
N ASP A 50 -6.03 -9.13 12.81
CA ASP A 50 -6.23 -8.56 14.15
C ASP A 50 -4.93 -8.03 14.82
N CYS A 51 -3.97 -7.55 14.03
CA CYS A 51 -2.65 -7.10 14.50
C CYS A 51 -2.33 -5.63 14.13
N VAL A 52 -3.37 -4.82 13.99
CA VAL A 52 -3.26 -3.41 13.57
C VAL A 52 -2.41 -2.58 14.54
N SER A 53 -2.52 -2.86 15.85
CA SER A 53 -1.79 -2.09 16.87
C SER A 53 -0.27 -2.26 16.73
N GLU A 54 0.19 -3.49 16.52
CA GLU A 54 1.60 -3.82 16.36
C GLU A 54 2.15 -3.21 15.07
N VAL A 55 1.39 -3.30 13.97
CA VAL A 55 1.80 -2.74 12.68
C VAL A 55 1.82 -1.21 12.71
N LEU A 56 0.88 -0.56 13.39
CA LEU A 56 0.92 0.90 13.61
C LEU A 56 2.15 1.34 14.40
N ILE A 57 2.52 0.58 15.44
CA ILE A 57 3.73 0.87 16.22
C ILE A 57 4.96 0.74 15.32
N ILE A 58 5.05 -0.32 14.52
CA ILE A 58 6.17 -0.52 13.58
C ILE A 58 6.21 0.62 12.55
N ALA A 59 5.08 0.99 11.96
CA ALA A 59 4.99 2.08 11.00
C ALA A 59 5.48 3.39 11.62
N ALA A 60 5.04 3.72 12.84
CA ALA A 60 5.46 4.92 13.56
C ALA A 60 6.95 4.94 13.93
N MET A 61 7.60 3.78 14.03
CA MET A 61 9.04 3.69 14.28
C MET A 61 9.89 3.85 13.02
N LEU A 62 9.33 3.54 11.84
CA LEU A 62 10.01 3.59 10.54
C LEU A 62 9.84 4.92 9.82
N THR A 63 8.81 5.70 10.19
CA THR A 63 8.57 7.08 9.73
C THR A 63 9.33 8.10 10.57
#